data_AF-A0A2M9PZL0-F1
#
_entry.id   AF-A0A2M9PZL0-F1
#
_cell.length_a   1.000
_cell.length_b   1.000
_cell.length_c   1.000
_cell.angle_alpha   90.00
_cell.angle_beta   90.00
_cell.angle_gamma   90.00
#
_symmetry.space_group_name_H-M   'P 1'
#
loop_
_entity.id
_entity.type
_entity.pdbx_description
1 polymer ?
#
loop_
_entity_poly.entity_id
_entity_poly.type
_entity_poly.pdbx_seq_one_letter_code
_entity_poly.pdbx_strand_id
1 'polypeptide(L)'
;MKRLLVFLFIAVLALVGCVQTKTEVEGSKDDSKGKGNKAIEVLGMAASEEDMNIVRDQLVKNGFDVKLNIQPDYGSFSAQKEAGNYDLALSSWTTVTGNPDYAVRGLFKTGGDYSTVSDSKLDALIEEASTLTGDEAAAKYKELEQLLVFDQAYIAPLYISNKYQGIYSELVNPKTVHLPKSRAQVWESIEFNDSSKNATEPLILHQTISSLTSLDPIKGNDGSINTLNTNMYVRLVNLTDTDDVVSDGSLSYNHAIAEGNQEYYFILRDDINFAAVKDGAAVDTGELVSAEDVVFSLNRAKDPKSVPDHRTYSLHENIEKVEIVSDLAELQKKKVAGSDQSVFDALSQHLPASVTQLAKDKGTVNNAAGAYQVVKITTPTPFPQVLNYLAHQSGGIVSEKQVTSINTYDVASYNPDKDIAYGDQTTVTEGTATYNNHLYASGPYILVKKNDYEAQFVKNPAYRVGSEYEPKIAKINVRFIADIDSALSALRNGEIHILQSVPETKLDIVKSDSKLTLHTADSNAVSYLLMNTSGRAVSDSADLRKAILYSINQDEFISYYQGNKKPAVSTVSPLVNTGLKLEADSAKVKEYLKAYND
;
A
#
# COMPACT_ATOMS: atom_id res chain seq x y z
N MET A 1 -61.39 15.11 42.00
CA MET A 1 -61.30 15.83 40.72
C MET A 1 -60.32 16.99 40.86
N LYS A 2 -59.32 17.07 39.96
CA LYS A 2 -58.57 18.26 39.50
C LYS A 2 -57.67 18.97 40.56
N ARG A 3 -56.41 19.32 40.31
CA ARG A 3 -55.55 19.35 39.10
C ARG A 3 -54.08 19.43 39.57
N LEU A 4 -53.20 18.61 38.98
CA LEU A 4 -51.74 18.73 39.09
C LEU A 4 -51.24 19.38 37.79
N LEU A 5 -50.44 20.44 37.90
CA LEU A 5 -49.73 21.06 36.77
C LEU A 5 -48.36 20.39 36.64
N VAL A 6 -48.09 19.76 35.50
CA VAL A 6 -46.78 19.20 35.12
C VAL A 6 -46.24 20.05 33.97
N PHE A 7 -45.01 20.54 34.13
CA PHE A 7 -44.22 21.20 33.10
C PHE A 7 -43.78 20.17 32.04
N LEU A 8 -44.01 20.51 30.77
CA LEU A 8 -43.67 19.68 29.62
C LEU A 8 -42.17 19.83 29.31
N PHE A 9 -41.40 18.76 29.47
CA PHE A 9 -40.07 18.61 28.87
C PHE A 9 -40.26 18.12 27.43
N ILE A 10 -39.71 18.85 26.45
CA ILE A 10 -39.61 18.41 25.06
C ILE A 10 -38.32 17.59 24.96
N ALA A 11 -38.46 16.27 24.83
CA ALA A 11 -37.37 15.37 24.47
C ALA A 11 -37.22 15.36 22.94
N VAL A 12 -36.05 15.79 22.45
CA VAL A 12 -35.62 15.60 21.07
C VAL A 12 -35.20 14.14 20.93
N LEU A 13 -35.98 13.36 20.18
CA LEU A 13 -35.63 12.00 19.78
C LEU A 13 -34.43 12.04 18.81
N ALA A 14 -33.34 11.41 19.22
CA ALA A 14 -32.24 11.05 18.32
C ALA A 14 -32.74 9.98 17.34
N LEU A 15 -32.66 10.29 16.04
CA LEU A 15 -32.76 9.30 14.97
C LEU A 15 -31.48 8.46 14.98
N VAL A 16 -31.49 7.37 15.74
CA VAL A 16 -30.53 6.29 15.60
C VAL A 16 -30.88 5.57 14.31
N GLY A 17 -30.05 5.73 13.28
CA GLY A 17 -30.07 4.86 12.11
C GLY A 17 -29.64 3.46 12.54
N CYS A 18 -30.60 2.53 12.64
CA CYS A 18 -30.33 1.14 12.99
C CYS A 18 -29.47 0.49 11.89
N VAL A 19 -28.19 0.26 12.21
CA VAL A 19 -27.36 -0.76 11.55
C VAL A 19 -27.89 -2.12 12.01
N GLN A 20 -28.37 -2.95 11.08
CA GLN A 20 -28.81 -4.30 11.44
C GLN A 20 -27.63 -5.14 11.91
N THR A 21 -27.80 -5.85 13.03
CA THR A 21 -26.77 -6.73 13.59
C THR A 21 -26.76 -8.09 12.89
N LYS A 22 -25.61 -8.78 12.92
CA LYS A 22 -25.32 -10.06 12.27
C LYS A 22 -26.41 -11.14 12.45
N THR A 23 -27.13 -11.11 13.57
CA THR A 23 -28.23 -12.05 13.90
C THR A 23 -29.56 -11.74 13.24
N GLU A 24 -29.83 -10.50 12.79
CA GLU A 24 -31.05 -10.18 12.02
C GLU A 24 -30.90 -10.54 10.53
N VAL A 25 -29.67 -10.68 10.04
CA VAL A 25 -29.33 -10.98 8.63
C VAL A 25 -29.50 -12.47 8.28
N GLU A 26 -29.31 -13.38 9.24
CA GLU A 26 -29.48 -14.83 9.02
C GLU A 26 -30.94 -15.25 8.78
N GLY A 27 -31.92 -14.40 9.11
CA GLY A 27 -33.35 -14.70 9.02
C GLY A 27 -33.99 -14.50 7.63
N SER A 28 -33.27 -13.91 6.66
CA SER A 28 -33.78 -13.66 5.32
C SER A 28 -33.16 -14.62 4.29
N LYS A 29 -33.44 -15.91 4.43
CA LYS A 29 -33.33 -16.82 3.28
C LYS A 29 -34.50 -16.56 2.34
N ASP A 30 -34.23 -15.73 1.33
CA ASP A 30 -35.14 -15.45 0.21
C ASP A 30 -35.20 -16.70 -0.69
N ASP A 31 -36.10 -17.64 -0.35
CA ASP A 31 -36.42 -18.86 -1.11
C ASP A 31 -37.24 -18.54 -2.38
N SER A 32 -36.74 -17.67 -3.26
CA SER A 32 -37.39 -17.38 -4.54
C SER A 32 -36.48 -17.65 -5.75
N LYS A 33 -36.46 -18.93 -6.17
CA LYS A 33 -35.99 -19.35 -7.50
C LYS A 33 -36.98 -18.92 -8.59
N GLY A 34 -37.08 -17.61 -8.84
CA GLY A 34 -37.89 -17.03 -9.92
C GLY A 34 -37.01 -16.32 -10.96
N LYS A 35 -37.07 -16.80 -12.23
CA LYS A 35 -36.47 -16.15 -13.41
C LYS A 35 -37.23 -14.85 -13.78
N GLY A 36 -37.08 -13.79 -12.99
CA GLY A 36 -37.56 -12.45 -13.30
C GLY A 36 -36.50 -11.41 -12.95
N ASN A 37 -36.35 -10.36 -13.79
CA ASN A 37 -35.35 -9.29 -13.66
C ASN A 37 -35.35 -8.70 -12.23
N LYS A 38 -34.44 -9.18 -11.38
CA LYS A 38 -34.11 -8.56 -10.09
C LYS A 38 -33.15 -7.42 -10.40
N ALA A 39 -33.37 -6.25 -9.79
CA ALA A 39 -32.50 -5.09 -10.02
C ALA A 39 -31.06 -5.41 -9.62
N ILE A 40 -30.10 -4.99 -10.43
CA ILE A 40 -28.66 -5.05 -10.16
C ILE A 40 -28.35 -4.10 -9.00
N GLU A 41 -27.90 -4.64 -7.88
CA GLU A 41 -27.54 -3.86 -6.69
C GLU A 41 -26.06 -3.46 -6.72
N VAL A 42 -25.80 -2.16 -6.84
CA VAL A 42 -24.44 -1.58 -6.89
C VAL A 42 -24.09 -0.99 -5.52
N LEU A 43 -23.17 -1.63 -4.82
CA LEU A 43 -22.65 -1.20 -3.53
C LEU A 43 -21.45 -0.27 -3.72
N GLY A 44 -21.40 0.82 -2.95
CA GLY A 44 -20.27 1.73 -2.91
C GLY A 44 -20.36 2.69 -1.73
N MET A 45 -19.38 3.57 -1.60
CA MET A 45 -19.34 4.58 -0.54
C MET A 45 -19.83 5.94 -1.05
N ALA A 46 -20.32 6.80 -0.15
CA ALA A 46 -20.74 8.17 -0.46
C ALA A 46 -19.64 8.98 -1.18
N ALA A 47 -18.36 8.73 -0.85
CA ALA A 47 -17.21 9.35 -1.52
C ALA A 47 -17.09 8.99 -3.03
N SER A 48 -17.82 7.98 -3.51
CA SER A 48 -17.82 7.51 -4.89
C SER A 48 -19.21 7.61 -5.55
N GLU A 49 -20.12 8.40 -4.98
CA GLU A 49 -21.51 8.53 -5.45
C GLU A 49 -21.60 8.95 -6.92
N GLU A 50 -20.73 9.85 -7.37
CA GLU A 50 -20.69 10.31 -8.77
C GLU A 50 -20.35 9.17 -9.74
N ASP A 51 -19.35 8.35 -9.43
CA ASP A 51 -19.02 7.17 -10.22
C ASP A 51 -20.17 6.15 -10.22
N MET A 52 -20.83 5.95 -9.06
CA MET A 52 -21.99 5.06 -8.95
C MET A 52 -23.17 5.53 -9.81
N ASN A 53 -23.39 6.84 -9.89
CA ASN A 53 -24.42 7.43 -10.76
C ASN A 53 -24.09 7.21 -12.24
N ILE A 54 -22.84 7.41 -12.66
CA ILE A 54 -22.41 7.11 -14.04
C ILE A 54 -22.62 5.63 -14.37
N VAL A 55 -22.21 4.72 -13.49
CA VAL A 55 -22.43 3.26 -13.66
C VAL A 55 -23.92 2.94 -13.79
N ARG A 56 -24.76 3.48 -12.90
CA ARG A 56 -26.22 3.28 -12.95
C ARG A 56 -26.77 3.70 -14.31
N ASP A 57 -26.42 4.88 -14.78
CA ASP A 57 -26.98 5.43 -16.01
C ASP A 57 -26.55 4.61 -17.24
N GLN A 58 -25.30 4.13 -17.26
CA GLN A 58 -24.78 3.23 -18.30
C GLN A 58 -25.49 1.88 -18.32
N LEU A 59 -25.76 1.29 -17.16
CA LEU A 59 -26.50 0.04 -17.04
C LEU A 59 -27.99 0.21 -17.40
N VAL A 60 -28.65 1.25 -16.90
CA VAL A 60 -30.06 1.54 -17.26
C VAL A 60 -30.22 1.74 -18.77
N LYS A 61 -29.30 2.45 -19.41
CA LYS A 61 -29.28 2.63 -20.88
C LYS A 61 -29.20 1.31 -21.65
N ASN A 62 -28.59 0.28 -21.07
CA ASN A 62 -28.46 -1.05 -21.65
C ASN A 62 -29.56 -2.05 -21.21
N GLY A 63 -30.59 -1.58 -20.48
CA GLY A 63 -31.78 -2.36 -20.15
C GLY A 63 -31.75 -3.07 -18.79
N PHE A 64 -30.82 -2.71 -17.90
CA PHE A 64 -30.80 -3.19 -16.53
C PHE A 64 -31.67 -2.31 -15.62
N ASP A 65 -32.41 -2.94 -14.70
CA ASP A 65 -32.91 -2.24 -13.52
C ASP A 65 -31.78 -2.15 -12.49
N VAL A 66 -31.54 -0.97 -11.91
CA VAL A 66 -30.39 -0.74 -11.01
C VAL A 66 -30.83 -0.12 -9.70
N LYS A 67 -30.30 -0.64 -8.59
CA LYS A 67 -30.44 -0.09 -7.25
C LYS A 67 -29.07 0.30 -6.72
N LEU A 68 -28.90 1.55 -6.31
CA LEU A 68 -27.68 1.99 -5.62
C LEU A 68 -27.79 1.69 -4.12
N ASN A 69 -26.74 1.07 -3.57
CA ASN A 69 -26.56 0.80 -2.16
C ASN A 69 -25.35 1.62 -1.67
N ILE A 70 -25.60 2.88 -1.29
CA ILE A 70 -24.55 3.84 -0.89
C ILE A 70 -24.35 3.80 0.61
N GLN A 71 -23.12 3.56 1.05
CA GLN A 71 -22.73 3.49 2.46
C GLN A 71 -21.98 4.76 2.89
N PRO A 72 -22.21 5.27 4.10
CA PRO A 72 -21.61 6.52 4.56
C PRO A 72 -20.10 6.41 4.85
N ASP A 73 -19.61 5.20 5.16
CA ASP A 73 -18.22 4.97 5.56
C ASP A 73 -17.73 3.55 5.18
N TYR A 74 -16.44 3.31 5.38
CA TYR A 74 -15.80 2.04 5.03
C TYR A 74 -16.27 0.86 5.90
N GLY A 75 -16.63 1.10 7.16
CA GLY A 75 -17.06 0.04 8.08
C GLY A 75 -18.42 -0.53 7.67
N SER A 76 -19.37 0.36 7.37
CA SER A 76 -20.69 0.01 6.84
C SER A 76 -20.61 -0.60 5.43
N PHE A 77 -19.74 -0.08 4.55
CA PHE A 77 -19.42 -0.70 3.25
C PHE A 77 -18.92 -2.14 3.40
N SER A 78 -17.93 -2.36 4.25
CA SER A 78 -17.36 -3.69 4.50
C SER A 78 -18.40 -4.66 5.04
N ALA A 79 -19.26 -4.21 5.97
CA ALA A 79 -20.34 -5.04 6.52
C ALA A 79 -21.36 -5.48 5.44
N GLN A 80 -21.74 -4.59 4.52
CA GLN A 80 -22.63 -4.96 3.40
C GLN A 80 -21.95 -5.92 2.41
N LYS A 81 -20.65 -5.74 2.17
CA LYS A 81 -19.85 -6.63 1.33
C LYS A 81 -19.75 -8.03 1.95
N GLU A 82 -19.48 -8.13 3.25
CA GLU A 82 -19.45 -9.40 3.98
C GLU A 82 -20.82 -10.09 4.02
N ALA A 83 -21.90 -9.32 4.14
CA ALA A 83 -23.27 -9.84 4.08
C ALA A 83 -23.68 -10.35 2.69
N GLY A 84 -22.90 -10.06 1.63
CA GLY A 84 -23.23 -10.42 0.26
C GLY A 84 -24.41 -9.62 -0.32
N ASN A 85 -24.67 -8.41 0.21
CA ASN A 85 -25.81 -7.55 -0.16
C ASN A 85 -25.56 -6.67 -1.39
N TYR A 86 -25.02 -7.26 -2.45
CA TYR A 86 -24.65 -6.58 -3.69
C TYR A 86 -24.49 -7.56 -4.85
N ASP A 87 -24.71 -7.08 -6.06
CA ASP A 87 -24.26 -7.75 -7.29
C ASP A 87 -22.91 -7.19 -7.74
N LEU A 88 -22.74 -5.87 -7.66
CA LEU A 88 -21.53 -5.15 -8.03
C LEU A 88 -21.04 -4.32 -6.84
N ALA A 89 -19.75 -4.36 -6.54
CA ALA A 89 -19.14 -3.46 -5.56
C ALA A 89 -18.16 -2.53 -6.27
N LEU A 90 -18.40 -1.22 -6.20
CA LEU A 90 -17.43 -0.23 -6.63
C LEU A 90 -16.24 -0.28 -5.67
N SER A 91 -15.09 -0.66 -6.22
CA SER A 91 -13.85 -0.87 -5.49
C SER A 91 -12.72 -0.15 -6.20
N SER A 92 -11.61 0.00 -5.50
CA SER A 92 -10.36 0.43 -6.11
C SER A 92 -9.21 -0.39 -5.55
N TRP A 93 -8.13 -0.46 -6.30
CA TRP A 93 -6.87 -1.06 -5.87
C TRP A 93 -5.71 -0.16 -6.26
N THR A 94 -4.75 0.02 -5.36
CA THR A 94 -3.50 0.71 -5.66
C THR A 94 -2.34 -0.23 -5.43
N THR A 95 -1.57 -0.50 -6.49
CA THR A 95 -0.34 -1.30 -6.36
C THR A 95 0.77 -0.46 -5.74
N VAL A 96 1.21 -0.85 -4.54
CA VAL A 96 2.21 -0.12 -3.74
C VAL A 96 3.61 -0.73 -3.82
N THR A 97 3.80 -1.75 -4.65
CA THR A 97 5.07 -2.46 -4.85
C THR A 97 5.66 -2.26 -6.25
N GLY A 98 4.95 -1.60 -7.16
CA GLY A 98 5.38 -1.46 -8.55
C GLY A 98 5.32 -2.77 -9.35
N ASN A 99 4.62 -3.78 -8.82
CA ASN A 99 4.69 -5.14 -9.33
C ASN A 99 3.31 -5.69 -9.76
N PRO A 100 3.20 -6.29 -10.96
CA PRO A 100 1.92 -6.82 -11.43
C PRO A 100 1.42 -8.07 -10.67
N ASP A 101 2.27 -8.86 -10.01
CA ASP A 101 1.82 -9.99 -9.16
C ASP A 101 1.00 -9.48 -7.97
N TYR A 102 1.45 -8.39 -7.31
CA TYR A 102 0.71 -7.73 -6.24
C TYR A 102 -0.67 -7.23 -6.69
N ALA A 103 -0.76 -6.81 -7.95
CA ALA A 103 -2.00 -6.29 -8.52
C ALA A 103 -3.09 -7.36 -8.70
N VAL A 104 -2.75 -8.66 -8.60
CA VAL A 104 -3.69 -9.75 -8.90
C VAL A 104 -3.75 -10.84 -7.83
N ARG A 105 -2.61 -11.21 -7.21
CA ARG A 105 -2.52 -12.37 -6.32
C ARG A 105 -3.47 -12.28 -5.13
N GLY A 106 -3.45 -11.17 -4.40
CA GLY A 106 -4.34 -10.96 -3.26
C GLY A 106 -5.82 -10.76 -3.65
N LEU A 107 -6.09 -10.36 -4.89
CA LEU A 107 -7.42 -9.95 -5.34
C LEU A 107 -8.21 -11.06 -6.06
N PHE A 108 -7.52 -11.93 -6.79
CA PHE A 108 -8.17 -12.84 -7.75
C PHE A 108 -7.70 -14.28 -7.65
N LYS A 109 -6.58 -14.56 -6.96
CA LYS A 109 -6.16 -15.93 -6.70
C LYS A 109 -7.09 -16.58 -5.67
N THR A 110 -7.40 -17.86 -5.82
CA THR A 110 -8.14 -18.63 -4.82
C THR A 110 -7.44 -18.56 -3.47
N GLY A 111 -8.17 -18.12 -2.44
CA GLY A 111 -7.65 -17.98 -1.07
C GLY A 111 -6.79 -16.74 -0.83
N GLY A 112 -6.68 -15.81 -1.80
CA GLY A 112 -6.04 -14.51 -1.60
C GLY A 112 -6.82 -13.62 -0.62
N ASP A 113 -6.11 -12.71 0.05
CA ASP A 113 -6.62 -11.88 1.16
C ASP A 113 -7.95 -11.15 0.89
N TYR A 114 -8.18 -10.75 -0.36
CA TYR A 114 -9.35 -10.00 -0.79
C TYR A 114 -10.14 -10.71 -1.89
N SER A 115 -9.76 -11.95 -2.22
CA SER A 115 -10.33 -12.68 -3.33
C SER A 115 -11.65 -13.34 -2.96
N THR A 116 -12.66 -13.09 -3.79
CA THR A 116 -13.91 -13.87 -3.80
C THR A 116 -13.94 -14.86 -4.96
N VAL A 117 -12.90 -14.89 -5.79
CA VAL A 117 -12.79 -15.71 -7.01
C VAL A 117 -12.21 -17.08 -6.64
N SER A 118 -12.69 -18.11 -7.35
CA SER A 118 -12.14 -19.46 -7.30
C SER A 118 -12.12 -20.03 -8.72
N ASP A 119 -10.99 -19.87 -9.41
CA ASP A 119 -10.77 -20.33 -10.78
C ASP A 119 -9.34 -20.87 -10.92
N SER A 120 -9.21 -22.19 -11.08
CA SER A 120 -7.92 -22.86 -11.14
C SER A 120 -7.07 -22.51 -12.36
N LYS A 121 -7.69 -22.05 -13.47
CA LYS A 121 -6.96 -21.55 -14.64
C LYS A 121 -6.38 -20.18 -14.35
N LEU A 122 -7.15 -19.33 -13.68
CA LEU A 122 -6.68 -18.01 -13.27
C LEU A 122 -5.55 -18.14 -12.25
N ASP A 123 -5.68 -19.05 -11.28
CA ASP A 123 -4.61 -19.35 -10.31
C ASP A 123 -3.32 -19.78 -11.02
N ALA A 124 -3.42 -20.69 -12.00
CA ALA A 124 -2.26 -21.14 -12.76
C ALA A 124 -1.57 -20.01 -13.54
N LEU A 125 -2.36 -19.09 -14.14
CA LEU A 125 -1.82 -17.93 -14.85
C LEU A 125 -1.13 -16.94 -13.90
N ILE A 126 -1.70 -16.71 -12.71
CA ILE A 126 -1.07 -15.86 -11.68
C ILE A 126 0.27 -16.45 -11.26
N GLU A 127 0.31 -17.76 -10.95
CA GLU A 127 1.56 -18.41 -10.54
C GLU A 127 2.59 -18.40 -11.65
N GLU A 128 2.22 -18.75 -12.89
CA GLU A 128 3.14 -18.74 -14.05
C GLU A 128 3.69 -17.33 -14.31
N ALA A 129 2.82 -16.31 -14.38
CA ALA A 129 3.22 -14.92 -14.62
C ALA A 129 4.24 -14.42 -13.60
N SER A 130 4.09 -14.81 -12.33
CA SER A 130 4.95 -14.37 -11.25
C SER A 130 6.41 -14.85 -11.37
N THR A 131 6.63 -15.93 -12.13
CA THR A 131 7.98 -16.49 -12.38
C THR A 131 8.72 -15.79 -13.53
N LEU A 132 8.01 -15.01 -14.34
CA LEU A 132 8.51 -14.43 -15.59
C LEU A 132 8.94 -12.96 -15.41
N THR A 133 9.69 -12.45 -16.38
CA THR A 133 10.08 -11.03 -16.48
C THR A 133 9.98 -10.54 -17.92
N GLY A 134 10.02 -9.22 -18.14
CA GLY A 134 10.07 -8.63 -19.48
C GLY A 134 8.86 -9.00 -20.37
N ASP A 135 9.13 -9.23 -21.66
CA ASP A 135 8.09 -9.49 -22.68
C ASP A 135 7.32 -10.79 -22.42
N GLU A 136 7.97 -11.82 -21.85
CA GLU A 136 7.31 -13.09 -21.49
C GLU A 136 6.27 -12.88 -20.38
N ALA A 137 6.61 -12.09 -19.37
CA ALA A 137 5.66 -11.69 -18.34
C ALA A 137 4.49 -10.89 -18.95
N ALA A 138 4.78 -9.94 -19.85
CA ALA A 138 3.74 -9.14 -20.49
C ALA A 138 2.75 -9.99 -21.32
N ALA A 139 3.24 -10.97 -22.06
CA ALA A 139 2.41 -11.93 -22.78
C ALA A 139 1.54 -12.76 -21.83
N LYS A 140 2.10 -13.22 -20.70
CA LYS A 140 1.36 -14.00 -19.71
C LYS A 140 0.28 -13.18 -18.99
N TYR A 141 0.57 -11.92 -18.64
CA TYR A 141 -0.43 -11.01 -18.08
C TYR A 141 -1.55 -10.68 -19.08
N LYS A 142 -1.27 -10.69 -20.38
CA LYS A 142 -2.32 -10.56 -21.40
C LYS A 142 -3.29 -11.76 -21.39
N GLU A 143 -2.77 -12.98 -21.28
CA GLU A 143 -3.61 -14.19 -21.14
C GLU A 143 -4.45 -14.12 -19.85
N LEU A 144 -3.84 -13.67 -18.74
CA LEU A 144 -4.51 -13.46 -17.47
C LEU A 144 -5.64 -12.44 -17.58
N GLU A 145 -5.38 -11.25 -18.13
CA GLU A 145 -6.41 -10.21 -18.32
C GLU A 145 -7.53 -10.68 -19.24
N GLN A 146 -7.20 -11.43 -20.31
CA GLN A 146 -8.20 -12.03 -21.20
C GLN A 146 -9.16 -12.93 -20.42
N LEU A 147 -8.63 -13.82 -19.58
CA LEU A 147 -9.45 -14.71 -18.76
C LEU A 147 -10.26 -13.94 -17.70
N LEU A 148 -9.59 -13.13 -16.90
CA LEU A 148 -10.14 -12.38 -15.76
C LEU A 148 -11.27 -11.43 -16.19
N VAL A 149 -11.04 -10.67 -17.25
CA VAL A 149 -11.87 -9.51 -17.61
C VAL A 149 -12.85 -9.87 -18.71
N PHE A 150 -12.41 -10.54 -19.79
CA PHE A 150 -13.26 -10.71 -20.97
C PHE A 150 -13.96 -12.07 -21.01
N ASP A 151 -13.28 -13.14 -20.61
CA ASP A 151 -13.83 -14.50 -20.70
C ASP A 151 -14.73 -14.83 -19.50
N GLN A 152 -14.33 -14.41 -18.29
CA GLN A 152 -15.09 -14.61 -17.06
C GLN A 152 -15.77 -13.35 -16.54
N ALA A 153 -15.28 -12.16 -16.89
CA ALA A 153 -15.79 -10.89 -16.41
C ALA A 153 -15.94 -10.83 -14.88
N TYR A 154 -14.90 -11.21 -14.13
CA TYR A 154 -14.90 -11.10 -12.66
C TYR A 154 -14.80 -9.66 -12.16
N ILE A 155 -14.34 -8.75 -13.01
CA ILE A 155 -14.35 -7.31 -12.77
C ILE A 155 -14.84 -6.56 -14.02
N ALA A 156 -15.37 -5.36 -13.83
CA ALA A 156 -15.55 -4.38 -14.90
C ALA A 156 -14.74 -3.10 -14.56
N PRO A 157 -13.59 -2.88 -15.21
CA PRO A 157 -12.74 -1.71 -14.95
C PRO A 157 -13.39 -0.41 -15.37
N LEU A 158 -13.20 0.64 -14.57
CA LEU A 158 -13.71 1.98 -14.84
C LEU A 158 -12.61 2.88 -15.40
N TYR A 159 -11.49 3.04 -14.67
CA TYR A 159 -10.39 3.91 -15.07
C TYR A 159 -9.15 3.74 -14.17
N ILE A 160 -8.01 4.22 -14.66
CA ILE A 160 -6.79 4.48 -13.89
C ILE A 160 -6.80 5.95 -13.44
N SER A 161 -6.48 6.21 -12.18
CA SER A 161 -6.31 7.57 -11.64
C SER A 161 -4.87 8.05 -11.76
N ASN A 162 -4.65 9.36 -11.78
CA ASN A 162 -3.32 9.94 -11.55
C ASN A 162 -3.15 10.28 -10.06
N LYS A 163 -1.91 10.57 -9.64
CA LYS A 163 -1.62 11.18 -8.34
C LYS A 163 -1.45 12.68 -8.49
N TYR A 164 -2.01 13.43 -7.53
CA TYR A 164 -1.91 14.88 -7.47
C TYR A 164 -1.44 15.31 -6.09
N GLN A 165 -0.39 16.11 -6.04
CA GLN A 165 0.19 16.61 -4.79
C GLN A 165 0.33 18.12 -4.86
N GLY A 166 -0.22 18.81 -3.86
CA GLY A 166 -0.10 20.26 -3.72
C GLY A 166 1.05 20.60 -2.79
N ILE A 167 1.89 21.55 -3.18
CA ILE A 167 3.06 21.99 -2.40
C ILE A 167 2.96 23.48 -2.17
N TYR A 168 3.14 23.93 -0.92
CA TYR A 168 3.27 25.34 -0.56
C TYR A 168 4.67 25.85 -0.95
N SER A 169 4.80 26.26 -2.22
CA SER A 169 6.08 26.51 -2.88
C SER A 169 6.74 27.84 -2.52
N GLU A 170 6.06 28.72 -1.77
CA GLU A 170 6.71 29.86 -1.13
C GLU A 170 7.77 29.42 -0.10
N LEU A 171 7.53 28.31 0.60
CA LEU A 171 8.40 27.83 1.68
C LEU A 171 9.22 26.60 1.29
N VAL A 172 8.58 25.60 0.68
CA VAL A 172 9.21 24.31 0.33
C VAL A 172 9.72 24.35 -1.10
N ASN A 173 10.91 23.80 -1.34
CA ASN A 173 11.43 23.65 -2.70
C ASN A 173 10.70 22.50 -3.41
N PRO A 174 9.84 22.79 -4.41
CA PRO A 174 9.07 21.73 -5.04
C PRO A 174 9.97 20.70 -5.75
N LYS A 175 11.15 21.09 -6.23
CA LYS A 175 12.07 20.18 -6.94
C LYS A 175 12.62 19.05 -6.07
N THR A 176 12.58 19.22 -4.75
CA THR A 176 13.02 18.22 -3.78
C THR A 176 11.89 17.31 -3.30
N VAL A 177 10.65 17.58 -3.72
CA VAL A 177 9.48 16.81 -3.32
C VAL A 177 9.15 15.78 -4.40
N HIS A 178 9.35 14.51 -4.07
CA HIS A 178 9.06 13.39 -4.95
C HIS A 178 7.59 12.98 -4.86
N LEU A 179 7.07 12.44 -5.97
CA LEU A 179 5.74 11.82 -6.06
C LEU A 179 5.85 10.44 -6.73
N PRO A 180 6.36 9.43 -5.99
CA PRO A 180 6.56 8.09 -6.55
C PRO A 180 5.24 7.43 -6.95
N LYS A 181 5.27 6.59 -8.00
CA LYS A 181 4.13 5.78 -8.47
C LYS A 181 3.65 4.78 -7.42
N SER A 182 4.53 3.93 -6.88
CA SER A 182 4.15 2.92 -5.87
C SER A 182 4.64 3.23 -4.47
N ARG A 183 5.92 3.61 -4.32
CA ARG A 183 6.53 3.89 -3.02
C ARG A 183 5.78 5.03 -2.31
N ALA A 184 5.68 4.95 -1.00
CA ALA A 184 5.19 6.10 -0.23
C ALA A 184 6.16 7.28 -0.31
N GLN A 185 5.68 8.49 0.00
CA GLN A 185 6.50 9.69 -0.10
C GLN A 185 7.76 9.58 0.75
N VAL A 186 8.87 9.96 0.14
CA VAL A 186 10.21 9.98 0.72
C VAL A 186 10.49 11.35 1.33
N TRP A 187 10.95 11.42 2.57
CA TRP A 187 11.13 12.69 3.30
C TRP A 187 12.58 13.17 3.35
N GLU A 188 13.57 12.30 3.18
CA GLU A 188 14.98 12.65 3.34
C GLU A 188 15.49 13.65 2.31
N SER A 189 14.89 13.69 1.11
CA SER A 189 15.29 14.61 0.05
C SER A 189 14.68 16.01 0.17
N ILE A 190 13.58 16.18 0.92
CA ILE A 190 12.81 17.43 0.96
C ILE A 190 13.60 18.55 1.65
N GLU A 191 13.63 19.73 1.03
CA GLU A 191 14.27 20.93 1.56
C GLU A 191 13.35 22.16 1.50
N PHE A 192 13.57 23.11 2.41
CA PHE A 192 13.03 24.45 2.27
C PHE A 192 13.80 25.25 1.21
N ASN A 193 13.14 26.25 0.61
CA ASN A 193 13.80 27.19 -0.32
C ASN A 193 14.99 27.91 0.35
N ASP A 194 14.86 28.20 1.64
CA ASP A 194 15.93 28.70 2.51
C ASP A 194 16.42 27.54 3.39
N SER A 195 17.57 26.96 3.03
CA SER A 195 18.12 25.79 3.72
C SER A 195 18.51 26.06 5.18
N SER A 196 18.66 27.33 5.60
CA SER A 196 18.88 27.66 7.01
C SER A 196 17.70 27.28 7.91
N LYS A 197 16.49 27.17 7.32
CA LYS A 197 15.27 26.73 8.01
C LYS A 197 15.23 25.23 8.26
N ASN A 198 15.98 24.43 7.49
CA ASN A 198 15.96 22.97 7.59
C ASN A 198 16.25 22.47 9.03
N ALA A 199 17.11 23.18 9.78
CA ALA A 199 17.48 22.81 11.14
C ALA A 199 16.47 23.23 12.22
N THR A 200 15.58 24.19 11.93
CA THR A 200 14.79 24.90 12.96
C THR A 200 13.30 24.77 12.75
N GLU A 201 12.84 24.85 11.49
CA GLU A 201 11.44 24.82 11.12
C GLU A 201 10.97 23.38 10.85
N PRO A 202 9.78 22.98 11.33
CA PRO A 202 9.18 21.70 10.97
C PRO A 202 8.59 21.73 9.56
N LEU A 203 8.81 20.67 8.77
CA LEU A 203 8.00 20.42 7.58
C LEU A 203 6.62 19.92 8.01
N ILE A 204 5.55 20.63 7.64
CA ILE A 204 4.19 20.23 7.97
C ILE A 204 3.58 19.44 6.82
N LEU A 205 3.36 18.15 7.01
CA LEU A 205 2.70 17.25 6.08
C LEU A 205 1.25 17.02 6.50
N HIS A 206 0.45 16.45 5.60
CA HIS A 206 -0.96 16.11 5.85
C HIS A 206 -1.23 14.61 5.73
N GLN A 207 -2.12 14.13 6.58
CA GLN A 207 -2.75 12.80 6.53
C GLN A 207 -4.21 12.92 6.97
N THR A 208 -5.11 12.11 6.41
CA THR A 208 -6.55 12.13 6.78
C THR A 208 -6.86 11.27 8.02
N ILE A 209 -6.13 10.17 8.20
CA ILE A 209 -6.36 9.17 9.25
C ILE A 209 -5.47 9.46 10.46
N SER A 210 -6.05 9.69 11.64
CA SER A 210 -5.30 9.94 12.89
C SER A 210 -5.01 8.69 13.73
N SER A 211 -5.84 7.65 13.60
CA SER A 211 -5.62 6.37 14.28
C SER A 211 -4.61 5.54 13.50
N LEU A 212 -3.47 5.24 14.12
CA LEU A 212 -2.38 4.48 13.49
C LEU A 212 -2.55 3.00 13.78
N THR A 213 -2.54 2.14 12.76
CA THR A 213 -2.71 0.70 12.97
C THR A 213 -1.57 0.08 13.78
N SER A 214 -0.34 0.14 13.30
CA SER A 214 0.85 -0.26 14.06
C SER A 214 2.14 0.26 13.44
N LEU A 215 3.05 0.77 14.27
CA LEU A 215 4.40 1.22 13.90
C LEU A 215 5.40 0.06 13.77
N ASP A 216 4.94 -1.19 13.86
CA ASP A 216 5.69 -2.39 13.46
C ASP A 216 5.39 -2.66 11.98
N PRO A 217 6.40 -2.63 11.08
CA PRO A 217 6.22 -2.73 9.63
C PRO A 217 5.30 -3.86 9.14
N ILE A 218 5.30 -5.00 9.83
CA ILE A 218 4.56 -6.18 9.39
C ILE A 218 3.10 -6.23 9.89
N LYS A 219 2.75 -5.37 10.86
CA LYS A 219 1.42 -5.27 11.48
C LYS A 219 0.54 -4.14 10.90
N GLY A 220 1.05 -3.36 9.95
CA GLY A 220 0.33 -2.26 9.30
C GLY A 220 0.44 -2.33 7.78
N ASN A 221 -0.64 -2.02 7.04
CA ASN A 221 -0.63 -2.02 5.57
C ASN A 221 -1.72 -1.10 4.99
N ASP A 222 -1.89 0.07 5.57
CA ASP A 222 -2.96 1.00 5.24
C ASP A 222 -2.45 2.45 5.24
N GLY A 223 -3.32 3.36 4.79
CA GLY A 223 -2.99 4.77 4.62
C GLY A 223 -2.58 5.48 5.91
N SER A 224 -2.90 4.95 7.10
CA SER A 224 -2.47 5.56 8.37
C SER A 224 -0.97 5.42 8.62
N ILE A 225 -0.33 4.39 8.05
CA ILE A 225 1.00 3.98 8.46
C ILE A 225 2.01 3.84 7.31
N ASN A 226 1.56 3.58 6.08
CA ASN A 226 2.47 3.23 4.99
C ASN A 226 3.57 4.28 4.76
N THR A 227 3.24 5.57 4.77
CA THR A 227 4.22 6.66 4.65
C THR A 227 5.10 6.79 5.90
N LEU A 228 4.53 6.60 7.09
CA LEU A 228 5.25 6.73 8.35
C LEU A 228 6.33 5.62 8.47
N ASN A 229 5.95 4.36 8.28
CA ASN A 229 6.87 3.23 8.32
C ASN A 229 7.94 3.30 7.22
N THR A 230 7.58 3.76 6.01
CA THR A 230 8.56 3.96 4.91
C THR A 230 9.71 4.89 5.32
N ASN A 231 9.43 5.90 6.16
CA ASN A 231 10.42 6.87 6.62
C ASN A 231 11.02 6.51 8.00
N MET A 232 10.44 5.54 8.71
CA MET A 232 10.97 5.04 9.99
C MET A 232 11.90 3.85 9.85
N TYR A 233 11.80 3.08 8.78
CA TYR A 233 12.57 1.85 8.61
C TYR A 233 13.27 1.79 7.26
N VAL A 234 14.57 1.51 7.29
CA VAL A 234 15.33 1.21 6.08
C VAL A 234 14.93 -0.18 5.55
N ARG A 235 15.09 -0.40 4.25
CA ARG A 235 14.82 -1.67 3.57
C ARG A 235 16.07 -2.14 2.83
N LEU A 236 16.12 -3.41 2.40
CA LEU A 236 17.24 -3.94 1.62
C LEU A 236 17.38 -3.26 0.26
N VAL A 237 16.27 -2.89 -0.36
CA VAL A 237 16.18 -2.17 -1.64
C VAL A 237 15.05 -1.14 -1.57
N ASN A 238 15.00 -0.24 -2.53
CA ASN A 238 13.97 0.78 -2.69
C ASN A 238 13.36 0.68 -4.09
N LEU A 239 12.25 1.40 -4.29
CA LEU A 239 11.73 1.73 -5.61
C LEU A 239 12.07 3.18 -5.96
N THR A 240 12.39 3.42 -7.23
CA THR A 240 12.42 4.76 -7.83
C THR A 240 11.01 5.34 -7.92
N ASP A 241 10.91 6.61 -8.36
CA ASP A 241 9.62 7.24 -8.63
C ASP A 241 8.82 6.52 -9.72
N THR A 242 9.50 5.74 -10.58
CA THR A 242 8.95 4.99 -11.72
C THR A 242 8.88 3.49 -11.50
N ASP A 243 9.00 3.03 -10.25
CA ASP A 243 8.84 1.62 -9.84
C ASP A 243 10.03 0.68 -10.16
N ASP A 244 11.20 1.22 -10.48
CA ASP A 244 12.42 0.41 -10.67
C ASP A 244 13.02 0.05 -9.30
N VAL A 245 13.42 -1.22 -9.13
CA VAL A 245 14.13 -1.67 -7.92
C VAL A 245 15.57 -1.17 -7.94
N VAL A 246 15.99 -0.49 -6.88
CA VAL A 246 17.34 0.06 -6.72
C VAL A 246 17.89 -0.14 -5.31
N SER A 247 19.20 -0.18 -5.16
CA SER A 247 19.88 -0.13 -3.84
C SER A 247 20.07 1.31 -3.34
N ASP A 248 19.79 2.31 -4.19
CA ASP A 248 19.87 3.72 -3.83
C ASP A 248 18.98 4.06 -2.64
N GLY A 249 19.56 4.71 -1.63
CA GLY A 249 18.85 5.08 -0.40
C GLY A 249 18.49 3.90 0.51
N SER A 250 18.94 2.68 0.22
CA SER A 250 18.58 1.47 0.97
C SER A 250 19.74 0.99 1.88
N LEU A 251 19.51 -0.11 2.60
CA LEU A 251 20.52 -0.75 3.44
C LEU A 251 21.61 -1.46 2.62
N SER A 252 21.35 -1.81 1.36
CA SER A 252 22.38 -2.40 0.50
C SER A 252 23.17 -1.33 -0.25
N TYR A 253 24.45 -1.59 -0.52
CA TYR A 253 25.16 -0.88 -1.57
C TYR A 253 24.72 -1.39 -2.94
N ASN A 254 24.63 -2.71 -3.09
CA ASN A 254 24.22 -3.39 -4.31
C ASN A 254 23.42 -4.65 -4.01
N HIS A 255 22.67 -5.11 -5.00
CA HIS A 255 22.01 -6.41 -4.99
C HIS A 255 22.25 -7.16 -6.30
N ALA A 256 22.12 -8.49 -6.26
CA ALA A 256 22.27 -9.35 -7.43
C ALA A 256 21.31 -10.55 -7.35
N ILE A 257 20.76 -10.93 -8.50
CA ILE A 257 19.94 -12.14 -8.66
C ILE A 257 20.83 -13.21 -9.29
N ALA A 258 20.98 -14.35 -8.63
CA ALA A 258 21.76 -15.46 -9.21
C ALA A 258 20.99 -16.17 -10.33
N GLU A 259 21.73 -16.83 -11.22
CA GLU A 259 21.17 -17.70 -12.26
C GLU A 259 20.13 -18.67 -11.68
N GLY A 260 18.96 -18.74 -12.33
CA GLY A 260 17.80 -19.49 -11.86
C GLY A 260 16.75 -18.66 -11.13
N ASN A 261 17.01 -17.38 -10.81
CA ASN A 261 16.03 -16.45 -10.20
C ASN A 261 15.44 -16.94 -8.86
N GLN A 262 16.21 -17.70 -8.08
CA GLN A 262 15.79 -18.19 -6.77
C GLN A 262 16.62 -17.65 -5.61
N GLU A 263 17.81 -17.12 -5.88
CA GLU A 263 18.70 -16.61 -4.85
C GLU A 263 19.05 -15.15 -5.12
N TYR A 264 18.89 -14.34 -4.09
CA TYR A 264 19.01 -12.89 -4.13
C TYR A 264 20.03 -12.47 -3.09
N TYR A 265 21.07 -11.78 -3.51
CA TYR A 265 22.19 -11.39 -2.67
C TYR A 265 22.23 -9.87 -2.48
N PHE A 266 22.53 -9.43 -1.27
CA PHE A 266 22.60 -8.02 -0.88
C PHE A 266 23.86 -7.76 -0.07
N ILE A 267 24.72 -6.85 -0.52
CA ILE A 267 25.89 -6.41 0.25
C ILE A 267 25.53 -5.16 1.05
N LEU A 268 25.70 -5.22 2.37
CA LEU A 268 25.17 -4.23 3.29
C LEU A 268 26.17 -3.11 3.58
N ARG A 269 25.63 -1.91 3.81
CA ARG A 269 26.37 -0.75 4.33
C ARG A 269 26.50 -0.79 5.86
N ASP A 270 27.49 -0.09 6.40
CA ASP A 270 27.74 0.03 7.85
C ASP A 270 27.58 1.46 8.39
N ASP A 271 26.95 2.36 7.63
CA ASP A 271 26.71 3.77 7.95
C ASP A 271 25.28 4.07 8.47
N ILE A 272 24.61 3.06 9.03
CA ILE A 272 23.26 3.19 9.62
C ILE A 272 23.19 2.51 10.99
N ASN A 273 22.88 3.29 12.02
CA ASN A 273 22.49 2.75 13.33
C ASN A 273 21.01 2.98 13.61
N PHE A 274 20.45 2.16 14.49
CA PHE A 274 19.13 2.42 15.06
C PHE A 274 19.14 3.69 15.91
N ALA A 275 18.12 4.54 15.74
CA ALA A 275 17.82 5.63 16.64
C ALA A 275 16.73 5.26 17.64
N ALA A 276 16.81 5.84 18.83
CA ALA A 276 15.77 5.79 19.85
C ALA A 276 15.34 7.20 20.25
N VAL A 277 14.21 7.33 20.93
CA VAL A 277 13.74 8.62 21.47
C VAL A 277 14.13 8.73 22.94
N LYS A 278 14.82 9.82 23.30
CA LYS A 278 15.11 10.22 24.70
C LYS A 278 14.78 11.69 24.88
N ASP A 279 13.98 12.01 25.89
CA ASP A 279 13.58 13.39 26.23
C ASP A 279 13.04 14.19 25.03
N GLY A 280 12.32 13.54 24.11
CA GLY A 280 11.73 14.16 22.92
C GLY A 280 12.70 14.37 21.75
N ALA A 281 13.94 13.87 21.83
CA ALA A 281 14.93 13.93 20.76
C ALA A 281 15.36 12.52 20.32
N ALA A 282 15.74 12.38 19.05
CA ALA A 282 16.37 11.16 18.57
C ALA A 282 17.83 11.10 19.04
N VAL A 283 18.24 9.91 19.48
CA VAL A 283 19.61 9.60 19.86
C VAL A 283 20.10 8.40 19.09
N ASP A 284 21.38 8.42 18.68
CA ASP A 284 22.07 7.24 18.19
C ASP A 284 22.17 6.21 19.33
N THR A 285 21.73 4.99 19.08
CA THR A 285 21.84 3.90 20.06
C THR A 285 23.21 3.24 20.05
N GLY A 286 24.01 3.47 19.00
CA GLY A 286 25.25 2.76 18.70
C GLY A 286 25.04 1.34 18.16
N GLU A 287 23.79 0.93 17.95
CA GLU A 287 23.45 -0.39 17.41
C GLU A 287 23.38 -0.32 15.89
N LEU A 288 24.36 -0.92 15.22
CA LEU A 288 24.39 -1.08 13.77
C LEU A 288 23.15 -1.84 13.27
N VAL A 289 22.54 -1.35 12.19
CA VAL A 289 21.52 -2.10 11.44
C VAL A 289 22.22 -3.18 10.62
N SER A 290 22.23 -4.42 11.11
CA SER A 290 23.10 -5.48 10.58
C SER A 290 22.35 -6.58 9.84
N ALA A 291 23.10 -7.53 9.27
CA ALA A 291 22.51 -8.71 8.61
C ALA A 291 21.69 -9.59 9.56
N GLU A 292 22.05 -9.65 10.84
CA GLU A 292 21.27 -10.34 11.87
C GLU A 292 19.87 -9.73 12.02
N ASP A 293 19.77 -8.39 12.03
CA ASP A 293 18.48 -7.69 12.08
C ASP A 293 17.66 -7.92 10.81
N VAL A 294 18.30 -8.04 9.64
CA VAL A 294 17.64 -8.43 8.39
C VAL A 294 17.06 -9.84 8.48
N VAL A 295 17.86 -10.80 8.94
CA VAL A 295 17.43 -12.19 9.14
C VAL A 295 16.26 -12.25 10.12
N PHE A 296 16.33 -11.54 11.25
CA PHE A 296 15.24 -11.44 12.21
C PHE A 296 13.97 -10.85 11.59
N SER A 297 14.09 -9.69 10.93
CA SER A 297 12.95 -8.94 10.38
C SER A 297 12.21 -9.77 9.32
N LEU A 298 12.93 -10.37 8.38
CA LEU A 298 12.33 -11.12 7.28
C LEU A 298 11.83 -12.50 7.70
N ASN A 299 12.46 -13.14 8.70
CA ASN A 299 11.91 -14.38 9.27
C ASN A 299 10.59 -14.14 9.99
N ARG A 300 10.41 -12.98 10.64
CA ARG A 300 9.09 -12.58 11.16
C ARG A 300 8.10 -12.33 10.03
N ALA A 301 8.50 -11.56 9.03
CA ALA A 301 7.62 -11.15 7.93
C ALA A 301 7.06 -12.35 7.13
N LYS A 302 7.85 -13.41 6.96
CA LYS A 302 7.46 -14.63 6.23
C LYS A 302 6.74 -15.68 7.10
N ASP A 303 6.48 -15.42 8.37
CA ASP A 303 5.79 -16.34 9.27
C ASP A 303 4.46 -15.70 9.73
N PRO A 304 3.30 -16.26 9.35
CA PRO A 304 2.00 -15.67 9.68
C PRO A 304 1.69 -15.70 11.19
N LYS A 305 2.49 -16.43 11.98
CA LYS A 305 2.35 -16.55 13.44
C LYS A 305 3.41 -15.77 14.22
N SER A 306 4.25 -14.98 13.55
CA SER A 306 5.34 -14.25 14.20
C SER A 306 4.88 -13.07 15.06
N VAL A 307 3.70 -12.53 14.76
CA VAL A 307 3.07 -11.41 15.47
C VAL A 307 1.55 -11.57 15.48
N PRO A 308 0.86 -10.99 16.49
CA PRO A 308 -0.59 -10.87 16.44
C PRO A 308 -0.98 -9.95 15.28
N ASP A 309 -2.14 -10.21 14.68
CA ASP A 309 -2.70 -9.41 13.59
C ASP A 309 -1.70 -9.11 12.46
N HIS A 310 -0.94 -10.11 12.03
CA HIS A 310 0.01 -9.96 10.91
C HIS A 310 -0.72 -9.53 9.63
N ARG A 311 -0.37 -8.37 9.04
CA ARG A 311 -1.12 -7.77 7.91
C ARG A 311 -0.46 -7.88 6.55
N THR A 312 0.79 -8.34 6.51
CA THR A 312 1.63 -8.29 5.30
C THR A 312 2.30 -9.61 4.95
N TYR A 313 1.84 -10.72 5.54
CA TYR A 313 2.49 -12.04 5.38
C TYR A 313 2.47 -12.49 3.92
N SER A 314 1.36 -12.27 3.22
CA SER A 314 1.19 -12.63 1.80
C SER A 314 2.21 -11.97 0.86
N LEU A 315 2.82 -10.85 1.25
CA LEU A 315 3.90 -10.21 0.48
C LEU A 315 5.24 -10.96 0.63
N HIS A 316 5.41 -11.70 1.72
CA HIS A 316 6.67 -12.33 2.12
C HIS A 316 6.60 -13.85 2.16
N GLU A 317 5.45 -14.45 1.84
CA GLU A 317 5.21 -15.91 1.89
C GLU A 317 6.13 -16.71 0.95
N ASN A 318 6.63 -16.08 -0.12
CA ASN A 318 7.53 -16.70 -1.09
C ASN A 318 9.00 -16.68 -0.64
N ILE A 319 9.31 -16.18 0.57
CA ILE A 319 10.64 -16.29 1.16
C ILE A 319 10.77 -17.65 1.84
N GLU A 320 11.63 -18.52 1.31
CA GLU A 320 11.95 -19.80 1.95
C GLU A 320 12.96 -19.57 3.09
N LYS A 321 14.11 -18.95 2.76
CA LYS A 321 15.25 -18.77 3.68
C LYS A 321 15.84 -17.37 3.58
N VAL A 322 16.40 -16.92 4.71
CA VAL A 322 17.17 -15.69 4.82
C VAL A 322 18.44 -16.02 5.60
N GLU A 323 19.60 -15.84 4.99
CA GLU A 323 20.89 -16.34 5.48
C GLU A 323 21.99 -15.29 5.38
N ILE A 324 22.94 -15.34 6.30
CA ILE A 324 24.18 -14.53 6.21
C ILE A 324 25.22 -15.34 5.45
N VAL A 325 25.74 -14.78 4.36
CA VAL A 325 26.81 -15.40 3.57
C VAL A 325 28.16 -15.05 4.18
N SER A 326 28.96 -16.08 4.48
CA SER A 326 30.30 -15.91 5.06
C SER A 326 31.43 -16.49 4.21
N ASP A 327 31.09 -17.19 3.11
CA ASP A 327 32.07 -17.74 2.16
C ASP A 327 32.09 -16.92 0.86
N LEU A 328 33.19 -16.21 0.61
CA LEU A 328 33.40 -15.48 -0.64
C LEU A 328 33.33 -16.40 -1.88
N ALA A 329 33.75 -17.67 -1.74
CA ALA A 329 33.75 -18.60 -2.86
C ALA A 329 32.33 -18.93 -3.35
N GLU A 330 31.30 -18.78 -2.50
CA GLU A 330 29.89 -18.90 -2.93
C GLU A 330 29.56 -17.82 -3.97
N LEU A 331 29.89 -16.57 -3.67
CA LEU A 331 29.60 -15.41 -4.52
C LEU A 331 30.39 -15.44 -5.83
N GLN A 332 31.63 -15.93 -5.79
CA GLN A 332 32.51 -16.01 -6.96
C GLN A 332 32.10 -17.11 -7.95
N LYS A 333 31.51 -18.20 -7.45
CA LYS A 333 31.08 -19.34 -8.29
C LYS A 333 29.73 -19.10 -8.95
N LYS A 334 28.86 -18.31 -8.34
CA LYS A 334 27.51 -18.04 -8.87
C LYS A 334 27.57 -16.90 -9.89
N LYS A 335 26.82 -17.07 -10.97
CA LYS A 335 26.62 -16.06 -12.00
C LYS A 335 25.35 -15.27 -11.75
N VAL A 336 25.34 -14.01 -12.19
CA VAL A 336 24.13 -13.19 -12.24
C VAL A 336 23.18 -13.74 -13.32
N ALA A 337 21.88 -13.74 -13.05
CA ALA A 337 20.87 -14.17 -14.01
C ALA A 337 20.99 -13.41 -15.34
N GLY A 338 21.05 -14.14 -16.45
CA GLY A 338 21.17 -13.56 -17.80
C GLY A 338 22.52 -12.92 -18.12
N SER A 339 23.56 -13.13 -17.30
CA SER A 339 24.89 -12.53 -17.47
C SER A 339 26.02 -13.53 -17.17
N ASP A 340 27.19 -13.33 -17.79
CA ASP A 340 28.41 -14.08 -17.46
C ASP A 340 29.16 -13.52 -16.24
N GLN A 341 28.73 -12.37 -15.73
CA GLN A 341 29.29 -11.72 -14.54
C GLN A 341 29.03 -12.56 -13.28
N SER A 342 30.02 -12.67 -12.38
CA SER A 342 29.82 -13.32 -11.09
C SER A 342 28.96 -12.46 -10.16
N VAL A 343 28.27 -13.10 -9.20
CA VAL A 343 27.53 -12.40 -8.14
C VAL A 343 28.50 -11.54 -7.32
N PHE A 344 29.72 -12.04 -7.04
CA PHE A 344 30.75 -11.26 -6.36
C PHE A 344 31.08 -9.95 -7.10
N ASP A 345 31.31 -10.01 -8.41
CA ASP A 345 31.66 -8.83 -9.20
C ASP A 345 30.51 -7.82 -9.26
N ALA A 346 29.26 -8.30 -9.31
CA ALA A 346 28.08 -7.43 -9.31
C ALA A 346 27.91 -6.71 -7.97
N LEU A 347 28.07 -7.42 -6.85
CA LEU A 347 27.99 -6.82 -5.52
C LEU A 347 29.16 -5.88 -5.22
N SER A 348 30.33 -6.12 -5.83
CA SER A 348 31.56 -5.35 -5.54
C SER A 348 31.64 -3.99 -6.25
N GLN A 349 30.64 -3.62 -7.05
CA GLN A 349 30.64 -2.36 -7.79
C GLN A 349 30.47 -1.15 -6.86
N HIS A 350 31.22 -0.08 -7.10
CA HIS A 350 31.04 1.21 -6.42
C HIS A 350 31.05 1.15 -4.86
N LEU A 351 31.68 0.14 -4.28
CA LEU A 351 31.86 0.03 -2.83
C LEU A 351 32.92 1.03 -2.31
N PRO A 352 32.82 1.47 -1.04
CA PRO A 352 33.80 2.38 -0.45
C PRO A 352 35.22 1.78 -0.34
N ALA A 353 35.33 0.45 -0.24
CA ALA A 353 36.58 -0.29 -0.31
C ALA A 353 36.36 -1.68 -0.93
N SER A 354 37.41 -2.27 -1.51
CA SER A 354 37.34 -3.63 -2.05
C SER A 354 36.99 -4.67 -0.98
N VAL A 355 36.17 -5.64 -1.33
CA VAL A 355 35.78 -6.73 -0.43
C VAL A 355 36.99 -7.64 -0.16
N THR A 356 37.41 -7.72 1.10
CA THR A 356 38.51 -8.58 1.57
C THR A 356 37.99 -9.82 2.31
N GLN A 357 36.86 -9.69 3.00
CA GLN A 357 36.20 -10.76 3.73
C GLN A 357 34.70 -10.50 3.91
N LEU A 358 33.95 -11.57 4.17
CA LEU A 358 32.55 -11.47 4.59
C LEU A 358 32.46 -11.60 6.12
N ALA A 359 32.01 -10.54 6.77
CA ALA A 359 31.77 -10.50 8.20
C ALA A 359 30.55 -11.36 8.54
N LYS A 360 30.71 -12.31 9.47
CA LYS A 360 29.61 -13.16 9.95
C LYS A 360 28.78 -12.46 11.02
N ASP A 361 29.44 -11.70 11.88
CA ASP A 361 28.84 -11.06 13.05
C ASP A 361 29.00 -9.54 12.97
N LYS A 362 28.00 -8.78 13.42
CA LYS A 362 27.96 -7.31 13.35
C LYS A 362 29.17 -6.62 13.99
N GLY A 363 29.74 -7.21 15.04
CA GLY A 363 30.96 -6.69 15.70
C GLY A 363 32.24 -6.76 14.86
N THR A 364 32.20 -7.45 13.71
CA THR A 364 33.34 -7.60 12.78
C THR A 364 33.16 -6.82 11.48
N VAL A 365 32.04 -6.10 11.33
CA VAL A 365 31.76 -5.26 10.15
C VAL A 365 32.67 -4.03 10.17
N ASN A 366 33.31 -3.77 9.03
CA ASN A 366 34.11 -2.58 8.77
C ASN A 366 34.28 -2.44 7.26
N ASN A 367 33.34 -1.75 6.61
CA ASN A 367 33.31 -1.60 5.16
C ASN A 367 34.55 -0.85 4.66
N ALA A 368 35.04 0.14 5.41
CA ALA A 368 36.27 0.88 5.08
C ALA A 368 37.52 -0.02 5.05
N ALA A 369 37.54 -1.11 5.81
CA ALA A 369 38.60 -2.13 5.79
C ALA A 369 38.31 -3.33 4.87
N GLY A 370 37.20 -3.29 4.13
CA GLY A 370 36.80 -4.36 3.20
C GLY A 370 36.02 -5.52 3.84
N ALA A 371 35.58 -5.39 5.09
CA ALA A 371 34.79 -6.39 5.78
C ALA A 371 33.29 -6.03 5.70
N TYR A 372 32.55 -6.76 4.85
CA TYR A 372 31.13 -6.51 4.58
C TYR A 372 30.26 -7.66 5.07
N GLN A 373 29.02 -7.36 5.44
CA GLN A 373 27.99 -8.37 5.58
C GLN A 373 27.25 -8.57 4.25
N VAL A 374 26.92 -9.82 3.93
CA VAL A 374 26.09 -10.17 2.78
C VAL A 374 24.92 -11.02 3.25
N VAL A 375 23.72 -10.64 2.84
CA VAL A 375 22.50 -11.42 3.06
C VAL A 375 22.11 -12.12 1.78
N LYS A 376 21.71 -13.39 1.90
CA LYS A 376 21.08 -14.18 0.84
C LYS A 376 19.63 -14.46 1.20
N ILE A 377 18.73 -14.25 0.25
CA ILE A 377 17.33 -14.65 0.31
C ILE A 377 17.11 -15.75 -0.72
N THR A 378 16.45 -16.83 -0.34
CA THR A 378 16.08 -17.93 -1.25
C THR A 378 14.57 -18.06 -1.35
N THR A 379 14.05 -18.18 -2.57
CA THR A 379 12.63 -18.45 -2.87
C THR A 379 12.44 -19.91 -3.31
N PRO A 380 11.30 -20.55 -2.99
CA PRO A 380 11.09 -21.97 -3.26
C PRO A 380 10.99 -22.30 -4.75
N THR A 381 10.60 -21.31 -5.55
CA THR A 381 10.53 -21.32 -7.02
C THR A 381 11.11 -20.01 -7.56
N PRO A 382 11.44 -19.93 -8.87
CA PRO A 382 11.83 -18.67 -9.49
C PRO A 382 10.79 -17.58 -9.22
N PHE A 383 11.16 -16.50 -8.53
CA PHE A 383 10.22 -15.48 -8.07
C PHE A 383 10.86 -14.08 -8.00
N PRO A 384 11.22 -13.49 -9.16
CA PRO A 384 11.94 -12.22 -9.24
C PRO A 384 11.21 -11.06 -8.55
N GLN A 385 9.90 -11.18 -8.38
CA GLN A 385 9.04 -10.18 -7.74
C GLN A 385 9.34 -9.97 -6.25
N VAL A 386 10.10 -10.88 -5.61
CA VAL A 386 10.52 -10.72 -4.21
C VAL A 386 11.22 -9.39 -3.97
N LEU A 387 11.98 -8.87 -4.94
CA LEU A 387 12.67 -7.60 -4.81
C LEU A 387 11.71 -6.41 -4.62
N ASN A 388 10.59 -6.39 -5.33
CA ASN A 388 9.55 -5.38 -5.17
C ASN A 388 8.90 -5.44 -3.79
N TYR A 389 8.68 -6.64 -3.25
CA TYR A 389 8.14 -6.83 -1.90
C TYR A 389 9.13 -6.41 -0.80
N LEU A 390 10.43 -6.63 -1.01
CA LEU A 390 11.47 -6.15 -0.10
C LEU A 390 11.60 -4.62 -0.10
N ALA A 391 11.19 -3.94 -1.17
CA ALA A 391 11.19 -2.47 -1.23
C ALA A 391 9.99 -1.82 -0.51
N HIS A 392 8.92 -2.59 -0.30
CA HIS A 392 7.71 -2.15 0.42
C HIS A 392 8.03 -1.85 1.90
N GLN A 393 7.21 -1.02 2.56
CA GLN A 393 7.44 -0.64 3.96
C GLN A 393 7.52 -1.84 4.90
N SER A 394 6.77 -2.91 4.61
CA SER A 394 6.78 -4.14 5.41
C SER A 394 8.07 -4.96 5.28
N GLY A 395 8.96 -4.61 4.35
CA GLY A 395 10.35 -5.09 4.31
C GLY A 395 11.30 -4.28 5.22
N GLY A 396 10.76 -3.38 6.05
CA GLY A 396 11.49 -2.55 7.00
C GLY A 396 12.29 -3.36 8.01
N ILE A 397 13.55 -2.99 8.20
CA ILE A 397 14.46 -3.67 9.12
C ILE A 397 14.33 -3.09 10.53
N VAL A 398 13.98 -3.94 11.49
CA VAL A 398 13.79 -3.60 12.91
C VAL A 398 14.91 -4.19 13.77
N SER A 399 15.18 -3.59 14.93
CA SER A 399 16.18 -4.13 15.87
C SER A 399 15.66 -5.41 16.51
N GLU A 400 16.37 -6.52 16.31
CA GLU A 400 16.06 -7.80 16.96
C GLU A 400 16.00 -7.65 18.48
N LYS A 401 17.02 -6.98 19.03
CA LYS A 401 17.16 -6.75 20.47
C LYS A 401 15.97 -5.96 21.01
N GLN A 402 15.60 -4.85 20.37
CA GLN A 402 14.53 -4.02 20.87
C GLN A 402 13.18 -4.72 20.76
N VAL A 403 12.87 -5.30 19.61
CA VAL A 403 11.57 -5.98 19.40
C VAL A 403 11.41 -7.14 20.39
N THR A 404 12.45 -7.97 20.56
CA THR A 404 12.41 -9.10 21.50
C THR A 404 12.27 -8.64 22.96
N SER A 405 12.80 -7.47 23.31
CA SER A 405 12.65 -6.93 24.67
C SER A 405 11.22 -6.43 24.98
N ILE A 406 10.44 -6.10 23.96
CA ILE A 406 9.07 -5.59 24.10
C ILE A 406 8.04 -6.71 23.90
N ASN A 407 8.21 -7.54 22.87
CA ASN A 407 7.30 -8.62 22.53
C ASN A 407 7.54 -9.85 23.43
N THR A 408 7.20 -9.74 24.72
CA THR A 408 7.38 -10.80 25.71
C THR A 408 6.15 -11.68 25.92
N TYR A 409 5.07 -11.43 25.17
CA TYR A 409 3.82 -12.19 25.22
C TYR A 409 3.86 -13.39 24.27
N ASP A 410 2.96 -14.35 24.49
CA ASP A 410 2.70 -15.44 23.55
C ASP A 410 1.72 -14.98 22.47
N VAL A 411 2.09 -15.09 21.19
CA VAL A 411 1.29 -14.61 20.07
C VAL A 411 -0.08 -15.29 20.02
N ALA A 412 -0.17 -16.58 20.37
CA ALA A 412 -1.42 -17.33 20.32
C ALA A 412 -2.43 -16.91 21.40
N SER A 413 -1.97 -16.26 22.48
CA SER A 413 -2.80 -15.78 23.58
C SER A 413 -2.80 -14.26 23.73
N TYR A 414 -2.29 -13.53 22.73
CA TYR A 414 -2.24 -12.08 22.69
C TYR A 414 -3.63 -11.46 22.93
N ASN A 415 -3.68 -10.50 23.85
CA ASN A 415 -4.87 -9.73 24.18
C ASN A 415 -4.60 -8.23 24.00
N PRO A 416 -5.21 -7.56 23.02
CA PRO A 416 -4.95 -6.14 22.75
C PRO A 416 -5.34 -5.19 23.90
N ASP A 417 -6.16 -5.64 24.86
CA ASP A 417 -6.53 -4.84 26.04
C ASP A 417 -5.49 -4.93 27.17
N LYS A 418 -4.54 -5.86 27.09
CA LYS A 418 -3.57 -6.17 28.16
C LYS A 418 -2.12 -6.13 27.70
N ASP A 419 -1.87 -6.63 26.49
CA ASP A 419 -0.53 -6.84 25.96
C ASP A 419 -0.14 -5.70 25.03
N ILE A 420 1.03 -5.12 25.28
CA ILE A 420 1.58 -4.04 24.47
C ILE A 420 2.63 -4.62 23.53
N ALA A 421 2.33 -4.58 22.24
CA ALA A 421 3.25 -5.00 21.19
C ALA A 421 4.24 -3.90 20.81
N TYR A 422 5.40 -4.29 20.29
CA TYR A 422 6.25 -3.38 19.54
C TYR A 422 5.42 -2.70 18.45
N GLY A 423 5.63 -1.40 18.28
CA GLY A 423 4.86 -0.56 17.39
C GLY A 423 3.40 -0.30 17.79
N ASP A 424 2.96 -0.59 19.01
CA ASP A 424 1.64 -0.17 19.48
C ASP A 424 1.54 1.36 19.56
N GLN A 425 0.53 1.96 18.92
CA GLN A 425 0.41 3.42 18.88
C GLN A 425 0.21 4.06 20.26
N THR A 426 -0.34 3.34 21.23
CA THR A 426 -0.62 3.87 22.58
C THR A 426 0.66 4.30 23.28
N THR A 427 1.81 3.72 22.94
CA THR A 427 3.09 4.02 23.57
C THR A 427 3.72 5.33 23.11
N VAL A 428 3.22 5.89 22.01
CA VAL A 428 3.60 7.20 21.47
C VAL A 428 2.49 8.24 21.56
N THR A 429 1.32 7.88 22.09
CA THR A 429 0.15 8.77 22.13
C THR A 429 0.10 9.58 23.43
N GLU A 430 0.15 10.89 23.33
CA GLU A 430 0.07 11.77 24.51
C GLU A 430 -1.18 11.48 25.35
N GLY A 431 -1.02 11.49 26.68
CA GLY A 431 -2.14 11.33 27.61
C GLY A 431 -2.62 9.89 27.83
N THR A 432 -1.99 8.89 27.20
CA THR A 432 -2.26 7.48 27.51
C THR A 432 -1.53 7.06 28.78
N ALA A 433 -2.09 6.09 29.50
CA ALA A 433 -1.42 5.49 30.67
C ALA A 433 -0.14 4.71 30.30
N THR A 434 0.02 4.35 29.03
CA THR A 434 1.11 3.53 28.48
C THR A 434 2.13 4.36 27.69
N TYR A 435 2.07 5.69 27.73
CA TYR A 435 3.00 6.57 27.04
C TYR A 435 4.45 6.31 27.47
N ASN A 436 5.16 5.56 26.65
CA ASN A 436 6.52 5.09 26.87
C ASN A 436 7.11 4.69 25.51
N ASN A 437 7.59 5.68 24.76
CA ASN A 437 8.09 5.46 23.41
C ASN A 437 9.27 4.48 23.44
N HIS A 438 9.05 3.27 22.91
CA HIS A 438 10.03 2.18 22.86
C HIS A 438 10.48 1.88 21.42
N LEU A 439 10.27 2.80 20.49
CA LEU A 439 10.60 2.62 19.08
C LEU A 439 12.11 2.72 18.86
N TYR A 440 12.63 1.78 18.06
CA TYR A 440 13.97 1.84 17.48
C TYR A 440 13.83 1.91 15.97
N ALA A 441 14.22 3.03 15.37
CA ALA A 441 14.05 3.29 13.95
C ALA A 441 15.37 3.16 13.20
N SER A 442 15.39 2.40 12.11
CA SER A 442 16.55 2.24 11.22
C SER A 442 16.55 3.23 10.04
N GLY A 443 15.43 3.91 9.82
CA GLY A 443 15.23 4.84 8.72
C GLY A 443 15.64 6.29 9.02
N PRO A 444 15.36 7.21 8.08
CA PRO A 444 15.75 8.61 8.15
C PRO A 444 15.10 9.40 9.29
N TYR A 445 13.92 8.99 9.78
CA TYR A 445 13.19 9.69 10.83
C TYR A 445 12.67 8.72 11.89
N ILE A 446 12.35 9.23 13.08
CA ILE A 446 11.68 8.49 14.15
C ILE A 446 10.51 9.28 14.71
N LEU A 447 9.38 8.60 14.94
CA LEU A 447 8.22 9.17 15.62
C LEU A 447 8.55 9.42 17.09
N VAL A 448 8.42 10.66 17.53
CA VAL A 448 8.61 11.07 18.93
C VAL A 448 7.33 10.90 19.72
N LYS A 449 6.23 11.42 19.20
CA LYS A 449 4.92 11.41 19.84
C LYS A 449 3.80 11.73 18.86
N LYS A 450 2.58 11.39 19.21
CA LYS A 450 1.36 11.82 18.52
C LYS A 450 0.27 12.24 19.50
N ASN A 451 -0.68 13.02 19.03
CA ASN A 451 -1.97 13.24 19.67
C ASN A 451 -3.07 13.19 18.61
N ASP A 452 -4.28 13.67 18.93
CA ASP A 452 -5.41 13.66 18.01
C ASP A 452 -5.24 14.59 16.80
N TYR A 453 -4.30 15.54 16.86
CA TYR A 453 -4.09 16.57 15.84
C TYR A 453 -2.87 16.32 14.95
N GLU A 454 -1.79 15.76 15.49
CA GLU A 454 -0.57 15.52 14.72
C GLU A 454 0.32 14.40 15.27
N ALA A 455 1.22 13.90 14.41
CA ALA A 455 2.36 13.06 14.76
C ALA A 455 3.67 13.81 14.48
N GLN A 456 4.58 13.83 15.46
CA GLN A 456 5.84 14.58 15.40
C GLN A 456 7.03 13.64 15.24
N PHE A 457 7.80 13.84 14.19
CA PHE A 457 9.00 13.08 13.87
C PHE A 457 10.23 13.97 13.92
N VAL A 458 11.36 13.35 14.25
CA VAL A 458 12.67 14.00 14.22
C VAL A 458 13.63 13.15 13.41
N LYS A 459 14.60 13.81 12.78
CA LYS A 459 15.67 13.16 12.01
C LYS A 459 16.44 12.15 12.86
N ASN A 460 16.73 10.98 12.29
CA ASN A 460 17.66 10.02 12.86
C ASN A 460 19.11 10.57 12.74
N PRO A 461 19.80 10.84 13.86
CA PRO A 461 21.15 11.40 13.84
C PRO A 461 22.23 10.41 13.36
N ALA A 462 21.89 9.13 13.18
CA ALA A 462 22.79 8.06 12.78
C ALA A 462 22.41 7.41 11.44
N TYR A 463 21.54 8.06 10.66
CA TYR A 463 21.18 7.61 9.32
C TYR A 463 22.06 8.32 8.28
N ARG A 464 23.05 7.59 7.74
CA ARG A 464 23.83 7.98 6.56
C ARG A 464 24.43 9.39 6.62
N VAL A 465 24.96 9.75 7.79
CA VAL A 465 25.48 11.08 8.10
C VAL A 465 26.55 11.51 7.09
N GLY A 466 26.42 12.73 6.55
CA GLY A 466 27.31 13.31 5.56
C GLY A 466 27.05 12.85 4.12
N SER A 467 26.14 11.91 3.89
CA SER A 467 25.78 11.46 2.54
C SER A 467 24.68 12.33 1.91
N GLU A 468 24.45 12.16 0.61
CA GLU A 468 23.34 12.83 -0.09
C GLU A 468 21.96 12.44 0.48
N TYR A 469 21.84 11.23 1.05
CA TYR A 469 20.62 10.67 1.65
C TYR A 469 20.45 11.02 3.12
N GLU A 470 21.39 11.76 3.71
CA GLU A 470 21.18 12.33 5.04
C GLU A 470 19.97 13.28 4.99
N PRO A 471 18.95 13.08 5.86
CA PRO A 471 17.75 13.89 5.86
C PRO A 471 18.07 15.35 6.10
N LYS A 472 17.49 16.21 5.27
CA LYS A 472 17.81 17.64 5.28
C LYS A 472 17.09 18.37 6.41
N ILE A 473 15.78 18.16 6.53
CA ILE A 473 14.93 18.81 7.52
C ILE A 473 14.99 18.04 8.86
N ALA A 474 15.16 18.76 9.97
CA ALA A 474 15.35 18.16 11.29
C ALA A 474 14.04 17.63 11.91
N LYS A 475 12.89 18.22 11.56
CA LYS A 475 11.58 17.95 12.18
C LYS A 475 10.49 17.83 11.13
N ILE A 476 9.65 16.81 11.25
CA ILE A 476 8.46 16.62 10.39
C ILE A 476 7.25 16.52 11.30
N ASN A 477 6.21 17.30 11.03
CA ASN A 477 4.92 17.15 11.69
C ASN A 477 3.90 16.68 10.66
N VAL A 478 3.25 15.55 10.91
CA VAL A 478 2.14 15.05 10.09
C VAL A 478 0.85 15.47 10.78
N ARG A 479 0.13 16.45 10.19
CA ARG A 479 -1.16 16.92 10.71
C ARG A 479 -2.32 16.07 10.20
N PHE A 480 -3.25 15.78 11.10
CA PHE A 480 -4.46 15.03 10.83
C PHE A 480 -5.61 15.97 10.48
N ILE A 481 -6.00 16.00 9.20
CA ILE A 481 -7.15 16.77 8.72
C ILE A 481 -8.03 15.83 7.89
N ALA A 482 -9.15 15.39 8.46
CA ALA A 482 -10.01 14.38 7.85
C ALA A 482 -10.68 14.88 6.55
N ASP A 483 -11.13 16.13 6.53
CA ASP A 483 -11.80 16.74 5.39
C ASP A 483 -10.78 17.32 4.39
N ILE A 484 -10.85 16.87 3.13
CA ILE A 484 -9.86 17.20 2.11
C ILE A 484 -9.96 18.66 1.62
N ASP A 485 -11.17 19.25 1.60
CA ASP A 485 -11.37 20.65 1.23
C ASP A 485 -10.81 21.59 2.31
N SER A 486 -10.95 21.21 3.59
CA SER A 486 -10.30 21.88 4.71
C SER A 486 -8.78 21.76 4.62
N ALA A 487 -8.25 20.58 4.27
CA ALA A 487 -6.82 20.39 4.06
C ALA A 487 -6.27 21.23 2.89
N LEU A 488 -7.01 21.34 1.78
CA LEU A 488 -6.67 22.24 0.66
C LEU A 488 -6.65 23.71 1.09
N SER A 489 -7.60 24.12 1.94
CA SER A 489 -7.61 25.47 2.50
C SER A 489 -6.40 25.71 3.41
N ALA A 490 -6.05 24.74 4.25
CA ALA A 490 -4.84 24.78 5.09
C ALA A 490 -3.56 24.90 4.26
N LEU A 491 -3.46 24.20 3.12
CA LEU A 491 -2.33 24.31 2.20
C LEU A 491 -2.21 25.73 1.65
N ARG A 492 -3.31 26.31 1.15
CA ARG A 492 -3.33 27.67 0.57
C ARG A 492 -2.96 28.77 1.56
N ASN A 493 -3.22 28.52 2.85
CA ASN A 493 -2.86 29.39 3.96
C ASN A 493 -1.44 29.15 4.50
N GLY A 494 -0.74 28.12 4.02
CA GLY A 494 0.58 27.73 4.52
C GLY A 494 0.57 27.03 5.88
N GLU A 495 -0.60 26.56 6.36
CA GLU A 495 -0.73 25.82 7.62
C GLU A 495 -0.26 24.37 7.51
N ILE A 496 -0.32 23.81 6.30
CA ILE A 496 0.39 22.60 5.89
C ILE A 496 1.25 22.95 4.66
N HIS A 497 2.36 22.24 4.47
CA HIS A 497 3.30 22.52 3.39
C HIS A 497 3.11 21.58 2.20
N ILE A 498 2.61 20.37 2.43
CA ILE A 498 2.35 19.39 1.38
C ILE A 498 0.99 18.73 1.64
N LEU A 499 0.13 18.77 0.62
CA LEU A 499 -1.15 18.06 0.58
C LEU A 499 -1.04 16.86 -0.36
N GLN A 500 -1.28 15.66 0.19
CA GLN A 500 -1.43 14.46 -0.63
C GLN A 500 -2.83 14.41 -1.22
N SER A 501 -2.95 13.88 -2.45
CA SER A 501 -4.23 13.60 -3.11
C SER A 501 -5.14 14.83 -3.27
N VAL A 502 -4.65 15.87 -3.96
CA VAL A 502 -5.48 17.00 -4.36
C VAL A 502 -6.65 16.49 -5.20
N PRO A 503 -7.92 16.81 -4.86
CA PRO A 503 -9.07 16.36 -5.64
C PRO A 503 -9.00 16.82 -7.09
N GLU A 504 -9.31 15.94 -8.05
CA GLU A 504 -9.21 16.23 -9.49
C GLU A 504 -10.07 17.42 -9.92
N THR A 505 -11.21 17.63 -9.27
CA THR A 505 -12.12 18.76 -9.53
C THR A 505 -11.59 20.09 -8.97
N LYS A 506 -10.47 20.08 -8.26
CA LYS A 506 -9.86 21.24 -7.59
C LYS A 506 -8.46 21.57 -8.12
N LEU A 507 -7.96 20.87 -9.14
CA LEU A 507 -6.60 21.08 -9.66
C LEU A 507 -6.37 22.52 -10.12
N ASP A 508 -7.36 23.15 -10.75
CA ASP A 508 -7.25 24.54 -11.23
C ASP A 508 -7.13 25.55 -10.08
N ILE A 509 -7.67 25.25 -8.90
CA ILE A 509 -7.49 26.08 -7.70
C ILE A 509 -6.00 26.07 -7.29
N VAL A 510 -5.35 24.90 -7.32
CA VAL A 510 -3.92 24.79 -7.00
C VAL A 510 -3.06 25.42 -8.08
N LYS A 511 -3.36 25.16 -9.37
CA LYS A 511 -2.59 25.71 -10.50
C LYS A 511 -2.64 27.23 -10.60
N SER A 512 -3.73 27.86 -10.17
CA SER A 512 -3.92 29.32 -10.26
C SER A 512 -3.40 30.10 -9.06
N ASP A 513 -3.07 29.43 -7.95
CA ASP A 513 -2.52 30.07 -6.76
C ASP A 513 -0.99 30.17 -6.90
N SER A 514 -0.46 31.39 -6.98
CA SER A 514 0.98 31.63 -7.18
C SER A 514 1.87 31.13 -6.04
N LYS A 515 1.27 30.78 -4.89
CA LYS A 515 1.97 30.26 -3.71
C LYS A 515 2.11 28.74 -3.73
N LEU A 516 1.44 28.08 -4.68
CA LEU A 516 1.36 26.64 -4.76
C LEU A 516 2.03 26.10 -6.02
N THR A 517 2.53 24.87 -5.90
CA THR A 517 2.93 24.05 -7.06
C THR A 517 2.12 22.77 -7.02
N LEU A 518 1.52 22.40 -8.16
CA LEU A 518 0.89 21.10 -8.36
C LEU A 518 1.90 20.13 -8.99
N HIS A 519 2.22 19.06 -8.27
CA HIS A 519 2.86 17.88 -8.84
C HIS A 519 1.81 16.90 -9.33
N THR A 520 2.07 16.28 -10.48
CA THR A 520 1.23 15.25 -11.08
C THR A 520 2.11 14.10 -11.50
N ALA A 521 1.70 12.89 -11.17
CA ALA A 521 2.37 11.67 -11.59
C ALA A 521 1.34 10.61 -11.96
N ASP A 522 1.78 9.62 -12.72
CA ASP A 522 0.99 8.42 -12.95
C ASP A 522 0.73 7.69 -11.62
N SER A 523 -0.43 7.05 -11.47
CA SER A 523 -0.70 6.18 -10.33
C SER A 523 -0.82 4.74 -10.79
N ASN A 524 -0.61 3.82 -9.86
CA ASN A 524 -0.98 2.42 -10.03
C ASN A 524 -2.37 2.12 -9.41
N ALA A 525 -3.23 3.14 -9.33
CA ALA A 525 -4.56 3.07 -8.78
C ALA A 525 -5.61 2.84 -9.88
N VAL A 526 -6.38 1.77 -9.77
CA VAL A 526 -7.46 1.40 -10.69
C VAL A 526 -8.78 1.35 -9.95
N SER A 527 -9.79 2.04 -10.46
CA SER A 527 -11.19 1.92 -10.03
C SER A 527 -11.90 0.90 -10.91
N TYR A 528 -12.68 0.00 -10.30
CA TYR A 528 -13.39 -1.07 -10.98
C TYR A 528 -14.63 -1.50 -10.21
N LEU A 529 -15.57 -2.13 -10.91
CA LEU A 529 -16.67 -2.87 -10.31
C LEU A 529 -16.19 -4.31 -10.06
N LEU A 530 -16.15 -4.72 -8.80
CA LEU A 530 -15.97 -6.11 -8.41
C LEU A 530 -17.31 -6.84 -8.53
N MET A 531 -17.32 -7.97 -9.24
CA MET A 531 -18.53 -8.77 -9.40
C MET A 531 -18.68 -9.72 -8.21
N ASN A 532 -19.87 -9.79 -7.62
CA ASN A 532 -20.12 -10.76 -6.56
C ASN A 532 -20.14 -12.18 -7.16
N THR A 533 -19.19 -13.00 -6.75
CA THR A 533 -19.00 -14.38 -7.21
C THR A 533 -19.65 -15.42 -6.29
N SER A 534 -20.53 -15.01 -5.37
CA SER A 534 -21.26 -15.92 -4.48
C SER A 534 -22.72 -15.51 -4.25
N GLY A 535 -23.64 -16.47 -4.38
CA GLY A 535 -25.02 -16.35 -3.90
C GLY A 535 -25.90 -15.33 -4.63
N ARG A 536 -25.54 -14.92 -5.85
CA ARG A 536 -26.23 -13.88 -6.63
C ARG A 536 -26.37 -14.29 -8.09
N ALA A 537 -27.26 -13.66 -8.86
CA ALA A 537 -27.41 -13.98 -10.28
C ALA A 537 -26.10 -13.77 -11.07
N VAL A 538 -25.34 -12.73 -10.69
CA VAL A 538 -24.02 -12.43 -11.26
C VAL A 538 -22.95 -13.47 -10.93
N SER A 539 -23.11 -14.27 -9.86
CA SER A 539 -22.17 -15.37 -9.57
C SER A 539 -22.35 -16.53 -10.54
N ASP A 540 -23.59 -16.81 -10.91
CA ASP A 540 -23.95 -18.05 -11.60
C ASP A 540 -23.84 -17.96 -13.12
N SER A 541 -23.77 -16.74 -13.69
CA SER A 541 -23.73 -16.53 -15.14
C SER A 541 -22.59 -15.61 -15.58
N ALA A 542 -21.65 -16.15 -16.35
CA ALA A 542 -20.63 -15.37 -17.04
C ALA A 542 -21.25 -14.42 -18.09
N ASP A 543 -22.36 -14.80 -18.71
CA ASP A 543 -23.03 -13.95 -19.71
C ASP A 543 -23.64 -12.71 -19.06
N LEU A 544 -24.28 -12.85 -17.89
CA LEU A 544 -24.75 -11.67 -17.14
C LEU A 544 -23.58 -10.73 -16.78
N ARG A 545 -22.45 -11.28 -16.33
CA ARG A 545 -21.25 -10.47 -16.03
C ARG A 545 -20.68 -9.79 -17.28
N LYS A 546 -20.62 -10.47 -18.42
CA LYS A 546 -20.19 -9.90 -19.70
C LYS A 546 -21.13 -8.80 -20.19
N ALA A 547 -22.44 -8.97 -20.01
CA ALA A 547 -23.41 -7.94 -20.33
C ALA A 547 -23.17 -6.66 -19.50
N ILE A 548 -22.82 -6.80 -18.22
CA ILE A 548 -22.44 -5.67 -17.36
C ILE A 548 -21.10 -5.07 -17.82
N LEU A 549 -20.07 -5.89 -18.08
CA LEU A 549 -18.76 -5.45 -18.57
C LEU A 549 -18.86 -4.58 -19.81
N TYR A 550 -19.55 -5.06 -20.86
CA TYR A 550 -19.68 -4.33 -22.13
C TYR A 550 -20.66 -3.15 -22.06
N SER A 551 -21.32 -2.93 -20.91
CA SER A 551 -22.08 -1.70 -20.66
C SER A 551 -21.19 -0.53 -20.23
N ILE A 552 -19.97 -0.80 -19.75
CA ILE A 552 -19.11 0.23 -19.17
C ILE A 552 -18.42 1.07 -20.24
N ASN A 553 -18.78 2.36 -20.28
CA ASN A 553 -18.16 3.36 -21.15
C ASN A 553 -17.16 4.22 -20.36
N GLN A 554 -15.87 3.93 -20.51
CA GLN A 554 -14.80 4.63 -19.78
C GLN A 554 -14.65 6.10 -20.20
N ASP A 555 -15.04 6.47 -21.43
CA ASP A 555 -14.94 7.84 -21.93
C ASP A 555 -15.87 8.81 -21.17
N GLU A 556 -16.98 8.33 -20.62
CA GLU A 556 -17.88 9.14 -19.80
C GLU A 556 -17.23 9.53 -18.47
N PHE A 557 -16.52 8.59 -17.82
CA PHE A 557 -15.74 8.90 -16.61
C PHE A 557 -14.58 9.84 -16.92
N ILE A 558 -13.84 9.58 -18.00
CA ILE A 558 -12.72 10.43 -18.44
C ILE A 558 -13.22 11.85 -18.71
N SER A 559 -14.37 11.99 -19.39
CA SER A 559 -14.97 13.30 -19.69
C SER A 559 -15.45 14.01 -18.43
N TYR A 560 -16.10 13.30 -17.50
CA TYR A 560 -16.54 13.84 -16.22
C TYR A 560 -15.37 14.45 -15.42
N TYR A 561 -14.25 13.72 -15.36
CA TYR A 561 -13.01 14.17 -14.71
C TYR A 561 -12.12 15.03 -15.62
N GLN A 562 -12.65 15.62 -16.69
CA GLN A 562 -11.96 16.58 -17.55
C GLN A 562 -10.65 16.04 -18.18
N GLY A 563 -10.61 14.76 -18.51
CA GLY A 563 -9.45 14.08 -19.10
C GLY A 563 -8.38 13.64 -18.09
N ASN A 564 -8.61 13.80 -16.78
CA ASN A 564 -7.64 13.51 -15.73
C ASN A 564 -7.60 12.04 -15.28
N LYS A 565 -8.25 11.15 -16.05
CA LYS A 565 -8.28 9.70 -15.86
C LYS A 565 -7.81 9.01 -17.15
N LYS A 566 -7.33 7.78 -17.04
CA LYS A 566 -6.90 6.96 -18.19
C LYS A 566 -7.74 5.68 -18.28
N PRO A 567 -7.89 5.07 -19.47
CA PRO A 567 -8.60 3.80 -19.59
C PRO A 567 -7.88 2.67 -18.83
N ALA A 568 -8.65 1.69 -18.37
CA ALA A 568 -8.17 0.50 -17.65
C ALA A 568 -8.73 -0.79 -18.27
N VAL A 569 -7.95 -1.87 -18.23
CA VAL A 569 -8.41 -3.23 -18.55
C VAL A 569 -8.45 -4.10 -17.30
N SER A 570 -7.56 -3.87 -16.35
CA SER A 570 -7.56 -4.53 -15.05
C SER A 570 -6.70 -3.72 -14.07
N THR A 571 -6.49 -4.26 -12.87
CA THR A 571 -5.51 -3.75 -11.89
C THR A 571 -4.06 -3.82 -12.38
N VAL A 572 -3.76 -4.57 -13.45
CA VAL A 572 -2.44 -4.71 -14.07
C VAL A 572 -2.12 -3.59 -15.05
N SER A 573 -3.14 -2.93 -15.61
CA SER A 573 -2.98 -1.95 -16.70
C SER A 573 -2.00 -0.79 -16.43
N PRO A 574 -1.86 -0.27 -15.20
CA PRO A 574 -0.84 0.76 -14.91
C PRO A 574 0.62 0.28 -14.96
N LEU A 575 0.82 -1.04 -14.93
CA LEU A 575 2.11 -1.71 -14.73
C LEU A 575 2.59 -2.39 -16.01
N VAL A 576 1.65 -3.00 -16.76
CA VAL A 576 1.95 -3.77 -17.97
C VAL A 576 0.99 -3.36 -19.08
N ASN A 577 1.54 -3.00 -20.24
CA ASN A 577 0.74 -2.76 -21.43
C ASN A 577 0.55 -4.05 -22.23
N THR A 578 -0.61 -4.69 -22.08
CA THR A 578 -0.96 -5.94 -22.78
C THR A 578 -1.57 -5.71 -24.17
N GLY A 579 -1.90 -4.45 -24.50
CA GLY A 579 -2.58 -4.04 -25.73
C GLY A 579 -4.08 -4.39 -25.77
N LEU A 580 -4.64 -5.00 -24.72
CA LEU A 580 -6.08 -5.19 -24.60
C LEU A 580 -6.79 -3.85 -24.37
N LYS A 581 -8.07 -3.79 -24.72
CA LYS A 581 -8.93 -2.61 -24.51
C LYS A 581 -10.35 -3.05 -24.19
N LEU A 582 -10.99 -2.36 -23.25
CA LEU A 582 -12.42 -2.48 -23.03
C LEU A 582 -13.14 -1.38 -23.82
N GLU A 583 -14.08 -1.78 -24.67
CA GLU A 583 -14.93 -0.86 -25.43
C GLU A 583 -16.40 -1.21 -25.11
N ALA A 584 -17.19 -0.18 -24.78
CA ALA A 584 -18.63 -0.36 -24.56
C ALA A 584 -19.32 -0.80 -25.86
N ASP A 585 -20.16 -1.84 -25.77
CA ASP A 585 -20.79 -2.44 -26.95
C ASP A 585 -22.22 -2.92 -26.62
N SER A 586 -23.20 -2.06 -26.85
CA SER A 586 -24.62 -2.38 -26.62
C SER A 586 -25.15 -3.56 -27.46
N ALA A 587 -24.48 -3.94 -28.56
CA ALA A 587 -24.89 -5.13 -29.32
C ALA A 587 -24.46 -6.40 -28.57
N LYS A 588 -23.22 -6.45 -28.07
CA LYS A 588 -22.76 -7.52 -27.17
C LYS A 588 -23.59 -7.60 -25.90
N VAL A 589 -23.98 -6.46 -25.31
CA VAL A 589 -24.85 -6.48 -24.12
C VAL A 589 -26.16 -7.21 -24.40
N LYS A 590 -26.81 -6.93 -25.53
CA LYS A 590 -28.06 -7.61 -25.94
C LYS A 590 -27.83 -9.10 -26.22
N GLU A 591 -26.70 -9.46 -26.83
CA GLU A 591 -26.33 -10.85 -27.09
C GLU A 591 -26.20 -11.64 -25.78
N TYR A 592 -25.40 -11.13 -24.84
CA TYR A 592 -25.17 -11.81 -23.56
C TYR A 592 -26.41 -11.82 -22.66
N LEU A 593 -27.22 -10.74 -22.64
CA LEU A 593 -28.50 -10.76 -21.94
C LEU A 593 -29.46 -11.78 -22.53
N LYS A 594 -29.45 -11.98 -23.85
CA LYS A 594 -30.24 -13.04 -24.46
C LYS A 594 -29.76 -14.42 -24.02
N ALA A 595 -28.45 -14.68 -24.09
CA ALA A 595 -27.85 -15.94 -23.66
C ALA A 595 -28.09 -16.24 -22.18
N TYR A 596 -28.13 -15.22 -21.32
CA TYR A 596 -28.48 -15.36 -19.90
C TYR A 596 -29.95 -15.77 -19.67
N ASN A 597 -30.86 -15.30 -20.52
CA ASN A 597 -32.30 -15.54 -20.36
C ASN A 597 -32.77 -16.87 -20.98
N ASP A 598 -32.09 -17.33 -22.03
CA ASP A 598 -32.30 -18.64 -22.68
C ASP A 598 -31.88 -19.80 -21.73
#